data_AF-A0A1A9GJR2-F1
#
_entry.id   AF-A0A1A9GJR2-F1
#
_cell.length_a   1.000
_cell.length_b   1.000
_cell.length_c   1.000
_cell.angle_alpha   90.00
_cell.angle_beta   90.00
_cell.angle_gamma   90.00
#
_symmetry.space_group_name_H-M   'P 1'
#
loop_
_entity.id
_entity.type
_entity.pdbx_description
1 polymer ?
#
loop_
_entity_poly.entity_id
_entity_poly.type
_entity_poly.pdbx_seq_one_letter_code
_entity_poly.pdbx_strand_id
1 'polypeptide(L)' 'MDLGVLPGVEVRSETRSPLRDPTAYRVRGTLIALRRSQARGIHIVLQDER' A
#
# COMPACT_ATOMS: atom_id res chain seq x y z
N MET A 1 -12.66 -10.01 -5.68
CA MET A 1 -11.66 -9.39 -6.56
C MET A 1 -10.45 -9.07 -5.71
N ASP A 2 -9.33 -9.75 -5.96
CA ASP A 2 -8.06 -9.47 -5.29
C ASP A 2 -7.41 -8.23 -5.92
N LEU A 3 -6.94 -7.30 -5.07
CA LEU A 3 -6.24 -6.08 -5.48
C LEU A 3 -4.80 -6.34 -5.97
N GLY A 4 -4.40 -7.61 -6.11
CA GLY A 4 -3.06 -8.00 -6.51
C GLY A 4 -1.97 -7.80 -5.44
N VAL A 5 -2.37 -7.50 -4.19
CA VAL A 5 -1.46 -7.40 -3.05
C VAL A 5 -1.33 -8.79 -2.43
N LEU A 6 -0.29 -9.52 -2.84
CA LEU A 6 0.02 -10.86 -2.33
C LEU A 6 1.12 -10.79 -1.25
N PRO A 7 1.19 -11.77 -0.33
CA PRO A 7 2.28 -11.88 0.64
C PRO A 7 3.66 -11.93 -0.05
N GLY A 8 4.64 -11.24 0.53
CA GLY A 8 6.01 -11.17 -0.01
C GLY A 8 6.25 -10.07 -1.04
N VAL A 9 5.22 -9.28 -1.37
CA VAL A 9 5.38 -8.13 -2.26
C VAL A 9 5.89 -6.91 -1.50
N GLU A 10 6.92 -6.25 -2.04
CA GLU A 10 7.38 -4.96 -1.53
C GLU A 10 6.35 -3.86 -1.83
N VAL A 11 6.03 -3.08 -0.80
CA VAL A 11 5.06 -1.98 -0.86
C VAL A 11 5.72 -0.71 -0.35
N ARG A 12 5.64 0.37 -1.14
CA ARG A 12 6.10 1.70 -0.74
C ARG A 12 4.92 2.66 -0.66
N SER A 13 4.78 3.39 0.44
CA SER A 13 3.81 4.48 0.52
C SER A 13 4.36 5.72 -0.16
N GLU A 14 3.70 6.20 -1.22
CA GLU A 14 4.19 7.38 -1.94
C GLU A 14 3.51 8.66 -1.48
N THR A 15 2.19 8.73 -1.60
CA THR A 15 1.47 10.00 -1.39
C THR A 15 0.13 9.75 -0.74
N ARG A 16 -0.19 10.53 0.30
CA ARG A 16 -1.53 10.58 0.88
C ARG A 16 -2.32 11.67 0.18
N SER A 17 -3.58 11.39 -0.18
CA SER A 17 -4.52 12.43 -0.60
C SER A 17 -4.56 13.56 0.43
N PRO A 18 -4.79 14.83 0.05
CA PRO A 18 -4.93 15.94 1.00
C PRO A 18 -5.99 15.66 2.08
N LEU A 19 -7.02 14.89 1.74
CA LEU A 19 -8.09 14.46 2.62
C LEU A 19 -7.79 13.16 3.38
N ARG A 20 -6.54 12.67 3.33
CA ARG A 20 -6.02 11.44 3.97
C ARG A 20 -6.66 10.12 3.50
N ASP A 21 -7.54 10.16 2.52
CA ASP A 21 -8.12 8.98 1.85
C ASP A 21 -8.38 9.28 0.36
N PRO A 22 -7.99 8.39 -0.57
CA PRO A 22 -7.15 7.20 -0.40
C PRO A 22 -5.65 7.54 -0.25
N THR A 23 -4.84 6.55 0.12
CA THR A 23 -3.36 6.63 0.09
C THR A 23 -2.84 5.86 -1.11
N ALA A 24 -1.88 6.43 -1.83
CA ALA A 24 -1.23 5.80 -2.97
C ALA A 24 -0.04 4.96 -2.49
N TYR A 25 -0.06 3.68 -2.86
CA TYR A 25 0.97 2.70 -2.57
C TYR A 25 1.56 2.19 -3.89
N ARG A 26 2.88 2.21 -4.01
CA ARG A 26 3.58 1.55 -5.12
C ARG A 26 3.81 0.09 -4.76
N VAL A 27 3.31 -0.80 -5.62
CA VAL A 27 3.35 -2.25 -5.47
C VAL A 27 3.92 -2.82 -6.77
N ARG A 28 5.13 -3.39 -6.73
CA ARG A 28 5.84 -3.92 -7.93
C ARG A 28 5.91 -2.94 -9.12
N GLY A 29 6.10 -1.66 -8.85
CA GLY A 29 6.16 -0.62 -9.88
C GLY A 29 4.80 -0.06 -10.30
N THR A 30 3.69 -0.69 -9.93
CA THR A 30 2.33 -0.19 -10.17
C THR A 30 1.87 0.69 -9.02
N LEU A 31 1.23 1.83 -9.31
CA LEU A 31 0.64 2.69 -8.30
C LEU A 31 -0.81 2.27 -8.02
N ILE A 32 -1.10 1.93 -6.77
CA ILE A 32 -2.41 1.47 -6.30
C ILE A 32 -2.93 2.45 -5.25
N ALA A 33 -4.09 3.06 -5.50
CA ALA A 33 -4.78 3.87 -4.50
C ALA A 33 -5.64 2.97 -3.60
N LEU A 34 -5.23 2.80 -2.34
CA LEU A 34 -5.99 2.03 -1.36
C LEU A 34 -6.73 2.95 -0.41
N ARG A 35 -8.02 2.67 -0.21
CA ARG A 35 -8.80 3.33 0.84
C ARG A 35 -8.32 2.89 2.21
N ARG A 36 -8.48 3.76 3.20
CA ARG A 36 -8.12 3.48 4.59
C ARG A 36 -8.78 2.21 5.14
N SER A 37 -10.03 1.93 4.75
CA SER A 37 -10.74 0.71 5.18
C SER A 37 -10.09 -0.57 4.67
N GLN A 38 -9.55 -0.56 3.46
CA GLN A 38 -8.87 -1.71 2.85
C GLN A 38 -7.46 -1.85 3.42
N ALA A 39 -6.72 -0.73 3.51
CA ALA A 39 -5.35 -0.73 4.04
C ALA A 39 -5.27 -1.23 5.50
N ARG A 40 -6.32 -1.01 6.31
CA ARG A 40 -6.39 -1.53 7.69
C ARG A 40 -6.37 -3.05 7.79
N GLY A 41 -6.78 -3.77 6.74
CA GLY A 41 -6.75 -5.24 6.70
C GLY A 41 -5.45 -5.83 6.18
N ILE A 42 -4.48 -4.99 5.79
CA ILE A 42 -3.22 -5.43 5.20
C ILE A 42 -2.15 -5.36 6.28
N HIS A 43 -1.55 -6.52 6.59
CA HIS A 43 -0.43 -6.60 7.51
C HIS A 43 0.87 -6.48 6.73
N ILE A 44 1.77 -5.64 7.21
CA ILE A 44 3.09 -5.42 6.62
C ILE A 44 4.18 -5.62 7.67
N VAL A 45 5.38 -5.96 7.21
CA VAL A 45 6.60 -5.92 8.02
C VAL A 45 7.45 -4.79 7.46
N LEU A 46 7.86 -3.85 8.32
CA LEU A 46 8.80 -2.80 7.93
C LEU A 46 10.14 -3.46 7.60
N GLN A 47 10.58 -3.32 6.35
CA GLN A 47 11.93 -3.67 5.95
C GLN A 47 12.82 -2.47 6.28
N ASP A 48 13.77 -2.65 7.19
CA ASP A 48 14.78 -1.64 7.50
C ASP A 48 15.91 -1.79 6.46
N GLU A 49 16.10 -0.79 5.60
CA GLU A 49 17.16 -0.78 4.57
C GLU A 49 18.52 -0.41 5.21
N ARG A 50 19.00 -1.23 6.15
CA ARG A 50 20.34 -1.09 6.75
C ARG A 50 21.41 -1.91 6.05
#